data_AF-A0A6P8Y9I8-F1
#
_entry.id   AF-A0A6P8Y9I8-F1
#
_cell.length_a   1.000
_cell.length_b   1.000
_cell.length_c   1.000
_cell.angle_alpha   90.00
_cell.angle_beta   90.00
_cell.angle_gamma   90.00
#
_symmetry.space_group_name_H-M   'P 1'
#
loop_
_entity.id
_entity.type
_entity.pdbx_description
1 polymer ?
#
loop_
_entity_poly.entity_id
_entity_poly.type
_entity_poly.pdbx_seq_one_letter_code
_entity_poly.pdbx_strand_id
1 'polypeptide(L)'
;MSFPDKAERAKCWANRDDYWKCLDENAPKHSSTSGEKVPSACQAMRKAFEKSCPGQWVKHFDRKRTYEQFKEKMASGYDPLEERAKAAGGAGAGAGATPGK
;
A
#
# COMPACT_ATOMS: atom_id res chain seq x y z
N MET A 1 -24.65 6.39 -12.76
CA MET A 1 -23.83 6.60 -11.54
C MET A 1 -23.48 8.07 -11.47
N SER A 2 -23.78 8.74 -10.35
CA SER A 2 -23.55 10.19 -10.22
C SER A 2 -22.06 10.45 -10.00
N PHE A 3 -21.46 11.30 -10.82
CA PHE A 3 -20.13 11.81 -10.57
C PHE A 3 -20.22 12.75 -9.36
N PRO A 4 -19.44 12.52 -8.28
CA PRO A 4 -19.48 13.38 -7.12
C PRO A 4 -19.08 14.81 -7.52
N ASP A 5 -19.85 15.78 -7.01
CA ASP A 5 -19.59 17.20 -7.24
C ASP A 5 -18.17 17.57 -6.74
N LYS A 6 -17.63 18.70 -7.22
CA LYS A 6 -16.31 19.18 -6.80
C LYS A 6 -16.23 19.33 -5.28
N ALA A 7 -17.31 19.74 -4.61
CA ALA A 7 -17.38 19.85 -3.16
C ALA A 7 -17.36 18.48 -2.45
N GLU A 8 -18.12 17.50 -2.94
CA GLU A 8 -18.12 16.14 -2.39
C GLU A 8 -16.77 15.45 -2.56
N ARG A 9 -16.10 15.69 -3.70
CA ARG A 9 -14.74 15.22 -3.97
C ARG A 9 -13.73 15.76 -2.96
N ALA A 10 -13.78 17.06 -2.68
CA ALA A 10 -12.91 17.69 -1.70
C ALA A 10 -13.15 17.08 -0.30
N LYS A 11 -14.42 16.89 0.08
CA LYS A 11 -14.78 16.25 1.35
C LYS A 11 -14.27 14.81 1.44
N CYS A 12 -14.41 14.03 0.35
CA CYS A 12 -13.89 12.68 0.26
C CYS A 12 -12.36 12.64 0.47
N TRP A 13 -11.62 13.54 -0.18
CA TRP A 13 -10.16 13.61 -0.03
C TRP A 13 -9.73 14.04 1.38
N ALA A 14 -10.45 14.97 2.01
CA ALA A 14 -10.18 15.35 3.40
C ALA A 14 -10.35 14.16 4.36
N ASN A 15 -11.48 13.45 4.28
CA ASN A 15 -11.72 12.27 5.12
C ASN A 15 -10.71 11.14 4.85
N ARG A 16 -10.25 10.99 3.61
CA ARG A 16 -9.17 10.06 3.27
C ARG A 16 -7.90 10.42 4.02
N ASP A 17 -7.47 11.68 3.95
CA ASP A 17 -6.23 12.14 4.60
C ASP A 17 -6.29 11.98 6.11
N ASP A 18 -7.41 12.36 6.75
CA ASP A 18 -7.63 12.14 8.18
C ASP A 18 -7.53 10.65 8.56
N TYR A 19 -8.20 9.78 7.79
CA TYR A 19 -8.10 8.34 7.98
C TYR A 19 -6.66 7.85 7.79
N TRP A 20 -5.94 8.39 6.80
CA TRP A 20 -4.59 7.96 6.49
C TRP A 20 -3.60 8.34 7.57
N LYS A 21 -3.67 9.59 8.03
CA LYS A 21 -2.88 10.12 9.14
C LYS A 21 -3.11 9.33 10.42
N CYS A 22 -4.37 9.04 10.75
CA CYS A 22 -4.69 8.21 11.92
C CYS A 22 -4.03 6.83 11.84
N LEU A 23 -4.10 6.19 10.67
CA LEU A 23 -3.44 4.90 10.46
C LEU A 23 -1.92 5.00 10.49
N ASP A 24 -1.31 6.08 10.00
CA ASP A 24 0.14 6.25 10.07
C ASP A 24 0.62 6.33 11.53
N GLU A 25 -0.11 7.07 12.37
CA GLU A 25 0.21 7.24 13.79
C GLU A 25 -0.05 5.98 14.64
N ASN A 26 -1.12 5.24 14.34
CA ASN A 26 -1.55 4.09 15.17
C ASN A 26 -1.14 2.73 14.60
N ALA A 27 -0.99 2.61 13.28
CA ALA A 27 -0.77 1.35 12.59
C ALA A 27 -0.07 1.55 11.21
N PRO A 28 1.18 2.02 11.16
CA PRO A 28 1.87 2.40 9.92
C PRO A 28 2.13 1.23 8.97
N LYS A 29 2.08 -0.02 9.48
CA LYS A 29 2.21 -1.25 8.68
C LYS A 29 0.86 -1.81 8.20
N HIS A 30 -0.25 -1.16 8.56
CA HIS A 30 -1.59 -1.63 8.25
C HIS A 30 -1.85 -1.52 6.74
N SER A 31 -2.25 -2.65 6.16
CA SER A 31 -2.62 -2.73 4.75
C SER A 31 -4.14 -2.65 4.62
N SER A 32 -4.61 -1.54 4.05
CA SER A 32 -6.05 -1.33 3.80
C SER A 32 -6.66 -2.37 2.84
N THR A 33 -5.84 -3.08 2.06
CA THR A 33 -6.29 -4.14 1.14
C THR A 33 -6.20 -5.55 1.72
N SER A 34 -5.50 -5.76 2.84
CA SER A 34 -5.26 -7.11 3.37
C SER A 34 -6.43 -7.69 4.16
N GLY A 35 -7.54 -6.95 4.29
CA GLY A 35 -8.70 -7.36 5.09
C GLY A 35 -8.43 -7.32 6.60
N GLU A 36 -7.32 -6.70 7.01
CA GLU A 36 -6.93 -6.59 8.41
C GLU A 36 -7.86 -5.61 9.14
N LYS A 37 -7.99 -5.77 10.46
CA LYS A 37 -8.91 -4.96 11.25
C LYS A 37 -8.35 -3.55 11.41
N VAL A 38 -9.13 -2.55 11.00
CA VAL A 38 -8.80 -1.13 11.22
C VAL A 38 -8.72 -0.88 12.74
N PRO A 39 -7.68 -0.19 13.24
CA PRO A 39 -7.54 0.14 14.65
C PRO A 39 -8.74 0.94 15.15
N SER A 40 -9.17 0.67 16.38
CA SER A 40 -10.39 1.26 16.97
C SER A 40 -10.38 2.80 16.93
N ALA A 41 -9.20 3.40 17.13
CA ALA A 41 -8.99 4.84 17.02
C ALA A 41 -9.35 5.41 15.63
N CYS A 42 -9.13 4.65 14.56
CA CYS A 42 -9.34 5.09 13.18
C CYS A 42 -10.63 4.54 12.56
N GLN A 43 -11.38 3.68 13.25
CA GLN A 43 -12.64 3.11 12.74
C GLN A 43 -13.71 4.18 12.48
N ALA A 44 -13.76 5.24 13.29
CA ALA A 44 -14.67 6.36 13.06
C ALA A 44 -14.37 7.06 11.72
N MET A 45 -13.09 7.34 11.46
CA MET A 45 -12.63 7.96 10.22
C MET A 45 -12.83 7.04 9.01
N ARG A 46 -12.63 5.72 9.17
CA ARG A 46 -12.94 4.71 8.13
C ARG A 46 -14.39 4.80 7.68
N LYS A 47 -15.33 4.82 8.63
CA LYS A 47 -16.76 4.93 8.34
C LYS A 47 -17.10 6.26 7.65
N ALA A 48 -16.49 7.36 8.09
CA ALA A 48 -16.68 8.67 7.46
C ALA A 48 -16.15 8.72 6.03
N PHE A 49 -15.00 8.11 5.77
CA PHE A 49 -14.39 7.95 4.45
C PHE A 49 -15.26 7.11 3.51
N GLU A 50 -15.73 5.94 3.95
CA GLU A 50 -16.60 5.06 3.15
C GLU A 50 -17.97 5.68 2.87
N LYS A 51 -18.47 6.54 3.77
CA LYS A 51 -19.73 7.27 3.58
C LYS A 51 -19.60 8.50 2.68
N SER A 52 -18.45 9.17 2.71
CA SER A 52 -18.21 10.41 1.96
C SER A 52 -17.63 10.16 0.56
N CYS A 53 -17.02 9.00 0.33
CA CYS A 53 -16.40 8.65 -0.94
C CYS A 53 -17.19 7.58 -1.71
N PRO A 54 -17.18 7.61 -3.06
CA PRO A 54 -17.67 6.50 -3.85
C PRO A 54 -16.91 5.21 -3.55
N GLY A 55 -17.58 4.05 -3.49
CA GLY A 55 -16.92 2.77 -3.19
C GLY A 55 -15.78 2.41 -4.15
N GLN A 56 -15.84 2.85 -5.42
CA GLN A 56 -14.72 2.68 -6.36
C GLN A 56 -13.48 3.49 -5.97
N TRP A 57 -13.69 4.70 -5.44
CA TRP A 57 -12.61 5.55 -4.97
C TRP A 57 -11.99 5.00 -3.70
N VAL A 58 -12.79 4.50 -2.76
CA VAL A 58 -12.31 3.79 -1.56
C VAL A 58 -11.37 2.65 -1.97
N LYS A 59 -11.80 1.77 -2.88
CA LYS A 59 -10.96 0.66 -3.40
C LYS A 59 -9.71 1.13 -4.13
N HIS A 60 -9.77 2.27 -4.82
CA HIS A 60 -8.61 2.85 -5.49
C HIS A 60 -7.60 3.39 -4.48
N PHE A 61 -8.06 4.15 -3.49
CA PHE A 61 -7.23 4.71 -2.43
C PHE A 61 -6.62 3.63 -1.54
N ASP A 62 -7.38 2.59 -1.17
CA ASP A 62 -6.86 1.46 -0.38
C ASP A 62 -5.70 0.77 -1.12
N ARG A 63 -5.84 0.54 -2.44
CA ARG A 63 -4.75 0.01 -3.27
C ARG A 63 -3.57 0.98 -3.38
N LYS A 64 -3.85 2.27 -3.58
CA LYS A 64 -2.82 3.30 -3.72
C LYS A 64 -1.95 3.37 -2.46
N ARG A 65 -2.56 3.40 -1.27
CA ARG A 65 -1.83 3.44 0.00
C ARG A 65 -0.92 2.23 0.18
N THR A 66 -1.41 1.02 -0.08
CA THR A 66 -0.60 -0.20 0.05
C THR A 66 0.58 -0.19 -0.94
N TYR A 67 0.35 0.33 -2.15
CA TYR A 67 1.41 0.49 -3.14
C TYR A 67 2.44 1.57 -2.73
N GLU A 68 2.00 2.70 -2.16
CA GLU A 68 2.88 3.74 -1.63
C GLU A 68 3.74 3.20 -0.48
N GLN A 69 3.15 2.50 0.49
CA GLN A 69 3.89 1.83 1.57
C GLN A 69 4.91 0.82 1.04
N PHE A 70 4.55 0.06 0.00
CA PHE A 70 5.47 -0.88 -0.64
C PHE A 70 6.60 -0.14 -1.36
N LYS A 71 6.28 0.91 -2.12
CA LYS A 71 7.26 1.76 -2.79
C LYS A 71 8.22 2.41 -1.81
N GLU A 72 7.77 2.89 -0.65
CA GLU A 72 8.65 3.47 0.36
C GLU A 72 9.60 2.41 0.95
N LYS A 73 9.10 1.21 1.22
CA LYS A 73 9.96 0.08 1.63
C LYS A 73 11.01 -0.26 0.55
N MET A 74 10.61 -0.25 -0.72
CA MET A 74 11.49 -0.48 -1.88
C MET A 74 12.53 0.64 -2.04
N ALA A 75 12.11 1.90 -1.94
CA ALA A 75 12.98 3.08 -2.06
C ALA A 75 14.02 3.15 -0.94
N SER A 76 13.76 2.54 0.21
CA SER A 76 14.74 2.37 1.29
C SER A 76 15.89 1.38 0.96
N GLY A 77 16.01 0.92 -0.30
CA GLY A 77 17.08 0.02 -0.76
C GLY A 77 16.66 -1.45 -0.85
N TYR A 78 15.36 -1.74 -0.85
CA TYR A 78 14.85 -3.09 -1.06
C TYR A 78 14.61 -3.28 -2.57
N ASP A 79 15.43 -4.12 -3.21
CA ASP A 79 15.26 -4.51 -4.60
C ASP A 79 14.52 -5.87 -4.67
N PRO A 80 13.27 -5.93 -5.16
CA PRO A 80 12.50 -7.16 -5.21
C PRO A 80 13.04 -8.15 -6.25
N LEU A 81 13.88 -7.70 -7.19
CA LEU A 81 14.53 -8.59 -8.15
C LEU A 81 15.71 -9.31 -7.47
N GLU A 82 16.42 -8.68 -6.53
CA GLU A 82 17.41 -9.37 -5.69
C GLU A 82 16.79 -10.45 -4.81
N GLU A 83 15.68 -10.20 -4.12
CA GLU A 83 15.02 -11.24 -3.30
C GLU A 83 14.41 -12.35 -4.15
N ARG A 84 13.83 -12.03 -5.31
CA ARG A 84 13.37 -13.05 -6.28
C ARG A 84 14.55 -13.84 -6.84
N ALA A 85 15.71 -13.22 -7.09
CA ALA A 85 16.92 -13.89 -7.53
C ALA A 85 17.52 -14.78 -6.42
N LYS A 86 17.49 -14.34 -5.16
CA LYS A 86 17.85 -15.14 -3.99
C LYS A 86 16.91 -16.33 -3.78
N ALA A 87 15.60 -16.13 -3.95
CA ALA A 87 14.59 -17.18 -3.81
C ALA A 87 14.63 -18.19 -4.97
N ALA A 88 15.08 -17.78 -6.17
CA ALA A 88 15.24 -18.65 -7.33
C ALA A 88 16.63 -19.32 -7.44
N GLY A 89 17.61 -18.90 -6.64
CA GLY A 89 19.01 -19.35 -6.72
C GLY A 89 19.37 -20.62 -5.93
N GLY A 90 18.37 -21.37 -5.45
CA GLY A 90 18.56 -22.63 -4.72
C GLY A 90 18.53 -23.86 -5.63
N ALA A 91 19.37 -23.94 -6.65
CA ALA A 91 19.65 -25.17 -7.39
C ALA A 91 21.04 -25.08 -8.02
N GLY A 92 22.01 -25.71 -7.38
CA GLY A 92 23.41 -25.69 -7.82
C GLY A 92 23.66 -26.50 -9.10
N ALA A 93 24.76 -26.18 -9.77
CA ALA A 93 25.64 -27.15 -10.42
C ALA A 93 26.93 -26.42 -10.81
N GLY A 94 28.06 -26.97 -10.38
CA GLY A 94 29.37 -26.42 -10.69
C GLY A 94 29.81 -26.66 -12.13
N ALA A 95 30.73 -25.81 -12.56
CA ALA A 95 31.80 -26.01 -13.52
C ALA A 95 32.39 -24.61 -13.69
N GLY A 96 33.60 -24.30 -13.26
CA GLY A 96 34.85 -24.95 -13.62
C GLY A 96 35.82 -23.79 -13.86
N ALA A 97 37.08 -24.01 -13.50
CA ALA A 97 38.12 -23.00 -13.41
C ALA A 97 38.34 -22.17 -14.70
N THR A 98 38.67 -20.89 -14.45
CA THR A 98 39.56 -19.93 -15.16
C THR A 98 40.66 -20.53 -16.08
N PRO A 99 41.50 -19.73 -16.78
CA PRO A 99 41.31 -18.50 -17.58
C PRO A 99 42.18 -18.50 -18.90
N GLY A 100 42.03 -17.46 -19.74
CA GLY A 100 43.19 -16.78 -20.36
C GLY A 100 43.82 -17.32 -21.66
N LYS A 101 43.73 -16.45 -22.69
CA LYS A 101 44.52 -16.34 -23.93
C LYS A 101 44.08 -17.19 -25.13
#